data_AF-A0A9R1TQ48-F1
#
_entry.id   AF-A0A9R1TQ48-F1
#
_cell.length_a   1.000
_cell.length_b   1.000
_cell.length_c   1.000
_cell.angle_alpha   90.00
_cell.angle_beta   90.00
_cell.angle_gamma   90.00
#
_symmetry.space_group_name_H-M   'P 1'
#
loop_
_entity.id
_entity.type
_entity.pdbx_description
1 polymer ?
#
loop_
_entity_poly.entity_id
_entity_poly.type
_entity_poly.pdbx_seq_one_letter_code
_entity_poly.pdbx_strand_id
1 'polypeptide(L)'
;MNLMHENLKLREETDNYVLWQKLKVFFRVYLFEVTNPQAVIAGDNPQLREVGPFVYEYEDRSPEIIAFIISLAPAFLKKIGPIIHQIFPGTVNIFQTGKAGDIIFSGLPLDCVNVDKALNMICNVLKGNPPPLLKRTDTPGHFLYSLFYRINGTHQGPFTVNRGVKNIYSLGNMTSFKNMRVTNFWNTEACNTVSGGDSIINPPQTEKFQHIEFYEPELCRLV
;
A
#
# COMPACT_ATOMS: atom_id res chain seq x y z
N MET A 1 -8.75 -40.70 11.33
CA MET A 1 -8.85 -39.31 10.81
C MET A 1 -8.47 -38.39 11.95
N ASN A 2 -7.40 -37.61 11.81
CA ASN A 2 -6.89 -36.77 12.89
C ASN A 2 -7.85 -35.58 13.09
N LEU A 3 -8.57 -35.55 14.22
CA LEU A 3 -9.54 -34.49 14.57
C LEU A 3 -8.94 -33.08 14.44
N MET A 4 -7.65 -32.93 14.76
CA MET A 4 -6.93 -31.66 14.59
C MET A 4 -6.86 -31.22 13.12
N HIS A 5 -6.58 -32.13 12.20
CA HIS A 5 -6.50 -31.80 10.77
C HIS A 5 -7.87 -31.43 10.19
N GLU A 6 -8.96 -31.98 10.73
CA GLU A 6 -10.30 -31.61 10.28
C GLU A 6 -10.69 -30.20 10.71
N ASN A 7 -10.40 -29.82 11.96
CA ASN A 7 -10.68 -28.47 12.47
C ASN A 7 -9.82 -27.37 11.85
N LEU A 8 -8.67 -27.71 11.25
CA LEU A 8 -7.82 -26.75 10.54
C LEU A 8 -8.34 -26.36 9.14
N LYS A 9 -9.19 -27.18 8.51
CA LYS A 9 -9.71 -26.89 7.16
C LYS A 9 -10.55 -25.63 7.18
N LEU A 10 -10.49 -24.82 6.12
CA LEU A 10 -11.38 -23.68 5.95
C LEU A 10 -12.76 -24.14 5.46
N ARG A 11 -13.58 -24.66 6.37
CA ARG A 11 -14.95 -25.13 6.14
C ARG A 11 -15.86 -24.50 7.19
N GLU A 12 -17.08 -24.12 6.82
CA GLU A 12 -17.99 -23.31 7.65
C GLU A 12 -18.21 -23.84 9.08
N GLU A 13 -18.09 -25.15 9.26
CA GLU A 13 -18.28 -25.84 10.54
C GLU A 13 -17.03 -25.87 11.44
N THR A 14 -15.88 -25.36 11.00
CA THR A 14 -14.62 -25.45 11.76
C THR A 14 -14.32 -24.17 12.52
N ASP A 15 -13.73 -24.32 13.71
CA ASP A 15 -13.28 -23.18 14.51
C ASP A 15 -12.29 -22.30 13.75
N ASN A 16 -11.41 -22.91 12.93
CA ASN A 16 -10.42 -22.17 12.14
C ASN A 16 -11.09 -21.27 11.07
N TYR A 17 -12.20 -21.71 10.48
CA TYR A 17 -12.96 -20.89 9.54
C TYR A 17 -13.61 -19.69 10.24
N VAL A 18 -14.22 -19.91 11.41
CA VAL A 18 -14.82 -18.83 12.22
C VAL A 18 -13.76 -17.81 12.64
N LEU A 19 -12.58 -18.27 13.07
CA LEU A 19 -11.46 -17.40 13.42
C LEU A 19 -10.99 -16.60 12.21
N TRP A 20 -10.78 -17.25 11.06
CA TRP A 20 -10.33 -16.58 9.84
C TRP A 20 -11.31 -15.49 9.38
N GLN A 21 -12.62 -15.71 9.52
CA GLN A 21 -13.64 -14.71 9.20
C GLN A 21 -13.67 -13.51 10.16
N LYS A 22 -13.33 -13.72 11.44
CA LYS A 22 -13.51 -12.71 12.51
C LYS A 22 -12.21 -12.10 13.02
N LEU A 23 -11.09 -12.40 12.37
CA LEU A 23 -9.79 -11.91 12.80
C LEU A 23 -9.74 -10.38 12.69
N LYS A 24 -9.52 -9.71 13.82
CA LYS A 24 -9.23 -8.29 13.89
C LYS A 24 -7.73 -8.07 13.72
N VAL A 25 -7.35 -7.34 12.68
CA VAL A 25 -5.96 -6.95 12.43
C VAL A 25 -5.81 -5.48 12.80
N PHE A 26 -4.71 -5.12 13.44
CA PHE A 26 -4.37 -3.74 13.73
C PHE A 26 -3.05 -3.41 13.06
N PHE A 27 -2.96 -2.24 12.43
CA PHE A 27 -1.69 -1.72 11.94
C PHE A 27 -1.35 -0.41 12.65
N ARG A 28 -0.04 -0.16 12.78
CA ARG A 28 0.52 1.01 13.44
C ARG A 28 1.33 1.78 12.43
N VAL A 29 1.04 3.07 12.30
CA VAL A 29 1.81 3.98 11.45
C VAL A 29 2.71 4.83 12.33
N TYR A 30 3.99 4.90 11.96
CA TYR A 30 4.97 5.80 12.53
C TYR A 30 5.41 6.78 11.45
N LEU A 31 5.30 8.07 11.72
CA LEU A 31 5.75 9.13 10.83
C LEU A 31 7.11 9.63 11.31
N PHE A 32 8.00 9.96 10.37
CA PHE A 32 9.31 10.52 10.67
C PHE A 32 9.33 12.00 10.31
N GLU A 33 9.28 12.85 11.33
CA GLU A 33 9.39 14.30 11.18
C GLU A 33 10.86 14.69 10.94
N VAL A 34 11.12 15.52 9.94
CA VAL A 34 12.45 16.09 9.69
C VAL A 34 12.66 17.30 10.59
N THR A 35 13.63 17.24 11.51
CA THR A 35 13.87 18.29 12.51
C THR A 35 14.86 19.37 12.05
N ASN A 36 15.60 19.12 10.98
CA ASN A 36 16.61 20.04 10.42
C ASN A 36 16.39 20.36 8.92
N PRO A 37 15.18 20.75 8.47
CA PRO A 37 14.85 20.86 7.04
C PRO A 37 15.76 21.84 6.27
N GLN A 38 16.19 22.95 6.90
CA GLN A 38 17.08 23.92 6.24
C GLN A 38 18.49 23.35 5.98
N ALA A 39 19.01 22.54 6.92
CA ALA A 39 20.30 21.88 6.75
C ALA A 39 20.24 20.83 5.62
N VAL A 40 19.14 20.09 5.53
CA VAL A 40 18.92 19.12 4.44
C VAL A 40 18.89 19.80 3.08
N ILE A 41 18.23 20.95 2.97
CA ILE A 41 18.23 21.75 1.74
C ILE A 41 19.65 22.21 1.37
N ALA A 42 20.49 22.48 2.37
CA ALA A 42 21.90 22.81 2.18
C ALA A 42 22.80 21.60 1.85
N GLY A 43 22.27 20.37 1.91
CA GLY A 43 22.98 19.13 1.58
C GLY A 43 23.39 18.27 2.78
N ASP A 44 23.00 18.65 4.00
CA ASP A 44 23.27 17.84 5.20
C ASP A 44 22.33 16.63 5.30
N ASN A 45 22.69 15.68 6.16
CA ASN A 45 21.86 14.52 6.44
C ASN A 45 20.57 14.90 7.20
N PRO A 46 19.42 14.28 6.87
CA PRO A 46 18.18 14.50 7.60
C PRO A 46 18.25 13.93 9.01
N GLN A 47 17.88 14.74 9.99
CA GLN A 47 17.61 14.33 11.37
C GLN A 47 16.12 14.06 11.48
N LEU A 48 15.78 12.84 11.91
CA LEU A 48 14.41 12.35 11.97
C LEU A 48 13.97 12.15 13.41
N ARG A 49 12.74 12.57 13.72
CA ARG A 49 12.05 12.27 14.97
C ARG A 49 10.83 11.41 14.66
N GLU A 50 10.77 10.24 15.29
CA GLU A 50 9.60 9.36 15.20
C GLU A 50 8.40 9.98 15.93
N VAL A 51 7.24 9.97 15.27
CA VAL A 51 5.96 10.43 15.79
C VAL A 51 4.92 9.34 15.59
N GLY A 52 4.38 8.83 16.70
CA GLY A 52 3.43 7.73 16.70
C GLY A 52 3.48 6.91 17.99
N PRO A 53 2.87 5.72 18.01
CA PRO A 53 2.12 5.11 16.91
C PRO A 53 0.74 5.73 16.69
N PHE A 54 0.33 5.86 15.42
CA PHE A 54 -1.06 6.03 15.03
C PHE A 54 -1.65 4.64 14.76
N VAL A 55 -2.60 4.21 15.60
CA VAL A 55 -3.13 2.83 15.58
C VAL A 55 -4.49 2.81 14.89
N TYR A 56 -4.65 1.89 13.94
CA TYR A 56 -5.89 1.70 13.20
C TYR A 56 -6.31 0.23 13.25
N GLU A 57 -7.61 0.00 13.40
CA GLU A 57 -8.20 -1.32 13.17
C GLU A 57 -8.43 -1.49 11.68
N TYR A 58 -7.97 -2.61 11.15
CA TYR A 58 -8.06 -2.96 9.75
C TYR A 58 -9.33 -3.81 9.55
N GLU A 59 -10.40 -3.13 9.14
CA GLU A 59 -11.63 -3.77 8.72
C GLU A 59 -11.57 -3.99 7.21
N ASP A 60 -11.52 -5.26 6.80
CA ASP A 60 -11.49 -5.76 5.42
C ASP A 60 -10.12 -5.89 4.75
N ARG A 61 -9.85 -7.12 4.27
CA ARG A 61 -8.53 -7.59 3.84
C ARG A 61 -8.26 -7.25 2.41
N SER A 62 -7.75 -6.05 2.17
CA SER A 62 -7.32 -5.58 0.86
C SER A 62 -6.60 -4.21 0.91
N PRO A 63 -5.25 -4.13 1.01
CA PRO A 63 -4.49 -2.88 0.78
C PRO A 63 -3.61 -2.87 -0.54
N GLU A 64 -3.69 -1.81 -1.39
CA GLU A 64 -2.82 -1.56 -2.59
C GLU A 64 -2.12 -0.19 -2.52
N ILE A 65 -0.83 -0.11 -2.90
CA ILE A 65 -0.07 1.14 -3.09
C ILE A 65 0.82 1.16 -4.36
N ILE A 66 1.13 2.41 -4.75
CA ILE A 66 1.32 3.03 -6.06
C ILE A 66 2.76 3.12 -6.61
N ALA A 67 2.86 3.11 -7.95
CA ALA A 67 4.08 3.41 -8.73
C ALA A 67 3.91 4.52 -9.80
N PHE A 68 3.33 5.70 -9.48
CA PHE A 68 2.99 6.71 -10.51
C PHE A 68 3.87 7.98 -10.55
N ILE A 69 4.44 8.46 -9.45
CA ILE A 69 5.20 9.74 -9.50
C ILE A 69 6.56 9.56 -10.19
N ILE A 70 7.16 8.36 -10.11
CA ILE A 70 8.47 8.04 -10.71
C ILE A 70 8.37 7.90 -12.24
N SER A 71 7.17 7.71 -12.81
CA SER A 71 6.99 7.56 -14.26
C SER A 71 7.06 8.88 -15.04
N LEU A 72 7.12 10.02 -14.36
CA LEU A 72 7.42 11.30 -15.00
C LEU A 72 8.92 11.29 -15.37
N ALA A 73 9.21 11.30 -16.68
CA ALA A 73 10.56 11.17 -17.22
C ALA A 73 11.61 11.96 -16.40
N PRO A 74 12.77 11.38 -16.05
CA PRO A 74 13.77 12.02 -15.17
C PRO A 74 14.24 13.42 -15.62
N ALA A 75 14.24 13.67 -16.93
CA ALA A 75 14.56 14.99 -17.50
C ALA A 75 13.52 16.07 -17.11
N PHE A 76 12.27 15.67 -16.94
CA PHE A 76 11.18 16.56 -16.56
C PHE A 76 11.25 16.90 -15.06
N LEU A 77 11.57 15.93 -14.20
CA LEU A 77 11.79 16.13 -12.75
C LEU A 77 12.87 17.21 -12.48
N LYS A 78 13.95 17.25 -13.26
CA LYS A 78 15.00 18.28 -13.12
C LYS A 78 14.49 19.70 -13.39
N LYS A 79 13.55 19.88 -14.33
CA LYS A 79 13.03 21.20 -14.72
C LYS A 79 12.00 21.73 -13.72
N ILE A 80 11.15 20.85 -13.22
CA ILE A 80 10.05 21.21 -12.30
C ILE A 80 10.48 21.18 -10.83
N GLY A 81 11.53 20.44 -10.49
CA GLY A 81 12.00 20.26 -9.11
C GLY A 81 12.10 21.56 -8.29
N PRO A 82 12.68 22.64 -8.81
CA PRO A 82 12.77 23.91 -8.07
C PRO A 82 11.43 24.57 -7.75
N ILE A 83 10.40 24.34 -8.57
CA ILE A 83 9.09 25.00 -8.47
C ILE A 83 7.95 24.06 -8.07
N ILE A 84 8.22 22.76 -7.92
CA ILE A 84 7.19 21.75 -7.64
C ILE A 84 6.43 22.05 -6.35
N HIS A 85 7.06 22.69 -5.37
CA HIS A 85 6.43 23.12 -4.12
C HIS A 85 5.23 24.06 -4.32
N GLN A 86 5.15 24.77 -5.45
CA GLN A 86 4.04 25.70 -5.74
C GLN A 86 2.68 25.01 -5.89
N ILE A 87 2.65 23.71 -6.21
CA ILE A 87 1.39 22.95 -6.27
C ILE A 87 0.94 22.46 -4.89
N PHE A 88 1.74 22.68 -3.85
CA PHE A 88 1.46 22.24 -2.47
C PHE A 88 1.24 23.46 -1.58
N PRO A 89 -0.02 23.84 -1.29
CA PRO A 89 -0.32 25.03 -0.50
C PRO A 89 0.40 25.06 0.86
N GLY A 90 0.94 26.23 1.23
CA GLY A 90 1.69 26.41 2.48
C GLY A 90 3.10 25.85 2.47
N THR A 91 3.58 25.35 1.33
CA THR A 91 4.92 24.75 1.18
C THR A 91 5.87 25.72 0.49
N VAL A 92 7.03 25.95 1.08
CA VAL A 92 8.07 26.85 0.53
C VAL A 92 9.23 26.10 -0.14
N ASN A 93 9.35 24.80 0.10
CA ASN A 93 10.42 23.95 -0.40
C ASN A 93 9.93 22.49 -0.54
N ILE A 94 10.82 21.50 -0.52
CA ILE A 94 10.44 20.09 -0.67
C ILE A 94 9.75 19.50 0.57
N PHE A 95 9.74 20.21 1.71
CA PHE A 95 9.15 19.76 2.96
C PHE A 95 7.79 20.39 3.19
N GLN A 96 6.78 19.53 3.35
CA GLN A 96 5.43 19.94 3.70
C GLN A 96 5.08 19.46 5.11
N THR A 97 4.40 20.32 5.87
CA THR A 97 3.88 19.98 7.19
C THR A 97 2.39 19.68 7.09
N GLY A 98 1.93 18.70 7.84
CA GLY A 98 0.53 18.28 7.86
C GLY A 98 0.17 17.58 9.16
N LYS A 99 -1.14 17.51 9.46
CA LYS A 99 -1.61 16.67 10.56
C LYS A 99 -1.43 15.21 10.18
N ALA A 100 -1.12 14.36 11.15
CA ALA A 100 -0.94 12.93 10.92
C ALA A 100 -2.15 12.29 10.22
N GLY A 101 -3.38 12.60 10.65
CA GLY A 101 -4.60 12.09 10.02
C GLY A 101 -4.73 12.49 8.54
N ASP A 102 -4.26 13.68 8.16
CA ASP A 102 -4.31 14.17 6.78
C ASP A 102 -3.24 13.51 5.91
N ILE A 103 -2.03 13.32 6.45
CA ILE A 103 -0.95 12.58 5.78
C ILE A 103 -1.34 11.13 5.53
N ILE A 104 -1.94 10.49 6.54
CA ILE A 104 -2.26 9.06 6.52
C ILE A 104 -3.52 8.82 5.67
N PHE A 105 -4.62 9.54 5.92
CA PHE A 105 -5.93 9.24 5.31
C PHE A 105 -6.62 10.43 4.65
N SER A 106 -6.89 11.52 5.38
CA SER A 106 -7.83 12.56 4.91
C SER A 106 -7.36 13.28 3.64
N GLY A 107 -6.05 13.41 3.48
CA GLY A 107 -5.41 14.09 2.36
C GLY A 107 -4.84 15.44 2.71
N LEU A 108 -3.63 15.70 2.23
CA LEU A 108 -3.04 17.03 2.14
C LEU A 108 -3.43 17.70 0.80
N PRO A 109 -3.57 19.03 0.77
CA PRO A 109 -4.00 19.75 -0.42
C PRO A 109 -2.92 19.74 -1.52
N LEU A 110 -3.39 19.61 -2.75
CA LEU A 110 -2.62 19.85 -3.98
C LEU A 110 -3.44 20.76 -4.88
N ASP A 111 -2.88 21.90 -5.28
CA ASP A 111 -3.54 22.96 -6.03
C ASP A 111 -2.89 23.16 -7.40
N CYS A 112 -3.72 23.13 -8.44
CA CYS A 112 -3.35 23.25 -9.84
C CYS A 112 -4.07 24.42 -10.55
N VAL A 113 -4.53 25.43 -9.80
CA VAL A 113 -5.26 26.59 -10.32
C VAL A 113 -4.31 27.74 -10.67
N ASN A 114 -3.51 28.21 -9.70
CA ASN A 114 -2.66 29.39 -9.85
C ASN A 114 -1.17 29.02 -9.82
N VAL A 115 -0.74 28.18 -10.76
CA VAL A 115 0.62 27.63 -10.80
C VAL A 115 1.41 28.14 -12.01
N ASP A 116 2.74 28.08 -11.91
CA ASP A 116 3.62 28.45 -13.02
C ASP A 116 3.29 27.67 -14.31
N LYS A 117 3.48 28.29 -15.48
CA LYS A 117 3.20 27.67 -16.78
C LYS A 117 3.95 26.35 -16.98
N ALA A 118 5.14 26.20 -16.42
CA ALA A 118 5.91 24.96 -16.45
C ALA A 118 5.24 23.82 -15.68
N LEU A 119 4.37 24.12 -14.70
CA LEU A 119 3.61 23.14 -13.92
C LEU A 119 2.27 22.77 -14.55
N ASN A 120 1.76 23.57 -15.49
CA ASN A 120 0.49 23.29 -16.19
C ASN A 120 0.48 21.91 -16.86
N MET A 121 1.62 21.43 -17.36
CA MET A 121 1.71 20.10 -17.96
C MET A 121 1.39 19.00 -16.94
N ILE A 122 1.96 19.08 -15.72
CA ILE A 122 1.65 18.15 -14.64
C ILE A 122 0.19 18.26 -14.27
N CYS A 123 -0.28 19.49 -14.06
CA CYS A 123 -1.66 19.74 -13.68
C CYS A 123 -2.66 19.21 -14.71
N ASN A 124 -2.33 19.24 -16.01
CA ASN A 124 -3.15 18.62 -17.05
C ASN A 124 -3.15 17.10 -16.97
N VAL A 125 -1.98 16.48 -16.70
CA VAL A 125 -1.89 15.03 -16.46
C VAL A 125 -2.72 14.64 -15.24
N LEU A 126 -2.60 15.36 -14.12
CA LEU A 126 -3.37 15.09 -12.90
C LEU A 126 -4.88 15.29 -13.12
N LYS A 127 -5.29 16.28 -13.92
CA LYS A 127 -6.71 16.51 -14.28
C LYS A 127 -7.26 15.41 -15.19
N GLY A 128 -6.48 14.94 -16.16
CA GLY A 128 -6.91 13.93 -17.14
C GLY A 128 -6.87 12.51 -16.56
N ASN A 129 -5.70 12.09 -16.09
CA ASN A 129 -5.44 10.75 -15.56
C ASN A 129 -4.73 10.85 -14.20
N PRO A 130 -5.47 11.14 -13.12
CA PRO A 130 -4.90 11.28 -11.80
C PRO A 130 -4.29 9.95 -11.32
N PRO A 131 -3.14 9.99 -10.63
CA PRO A 131 -2.60 8.83 -9.95
C PRO A 131 -3.63 8.22 -9.00
N PRO A 132 -3.52 6.93 -8.67
CA PRO A 132 -4.37 6.35 -7.64
C PRO A 132 -4.25 7.09 -6.29
N LEU A 133 -3.07 7.58 -5.88
CA LEU A 133 -2.93 8.34 -4.63
C LEU A 133 -3.66 9.70 -4.60
N LEU A 134 -4.13 10.19 -5.75
CA LEU A 134 -4.74 11.52 -5.85
C LEU A 134 -6.26 11.43 -5.84
N LYS A 135 -6.87 12.03 -4.82
CA LYS A 135 -8.31 12.22 -4.67
C LYS A 135 -8.75 13.51 -5.33
N ARG A 136 -9.76 13.44 -6.19
CA ARG A 136 -10.43 14.64 -6.74
C ARG A 136 -11.31 15.28 -5.68
N THR A 137 -11.33 16.60 -5.64
CA THR A 137 -12.32 17.36 -4.86
C THR A 137 -13.44 17.84 -5.77
N ASP A 138 -14.49 18.42 -5.17
CA ASP A 138 -15.60 19.04 -5.91
C ASP A 138 -15.16 20.31 -6.66
N THR A 139 -14.02 20.89 -6.31
CA THR A 139 -13.52 22.11 -6.94
C THR A 139 -12.48 21.75 -8.03
N PRO A 140 -12.72 22.10 -9.31
CA PRO A 140 -11.80 21.78 -10.39
C PRO A 140 -10.39 22.33 -10.16
N GLY A 141 -9.38 21.47 -10.28
CA GLY A 141 -7.98 21.85 -10.07
C GLY A 141 -7.50 21.76 -8.62
N HIS A 142 -8.38 21.43 -7.67
CA HIS A 142 -7.99 21.11 -6.30
C HIS A 142 -8.08 19.60 -6.07
N PHE A 143 -7.03 19.06 -5.46
CA PHE A 143 -6.88 17.65 -5.18
C PHE A 143 -6.43 17.43 -3.74
N LEU A 144 -6.59 16.21 -3.28
CA LEU A 144 -6.09 15.74 -1.99
C LEU A 144 -5.21 14.52 -2.23
N TYR A 145 -4.10 14.40 -1.52
CA TYR A 145 -3.26 13.21 -1.57
C TYR A 145 -2.88 12.76 -0.16
N SER A 146 -2.89 11.46 0.07
CA SER A 146 -2.47 10.82 1.33
C SER A 146 -1.92 9.43 1.04
N LEU A 147 -1.27 8.84 2.03
CA LEU A 147 -0.64 7.52 1.90
C LEU A 147 -1.68 6.41 1.69
N PHE A 148 -2.78 6.45 2.44
CA PHE A 148 -3.72 5.34 2.58
C PHE A 148 -5.17 5.70 2.21
N TYR A 149 -5.44 6.84 1.55
CA TYR A 149 -6.81 7.19 1.13
C TYR A 149 -7.48 6.08 0.31
N ARG A 150 -6.74 5.45 -0.60
CA ARG A 150 -7.28 4.46 -1.53
C ARG A 150 -7.66 3.13 -0.89
N ILE A 151 -7.09 2.79 0.26
CA ILE A 151 -7.34 1.49 0.88
C ILE A 151 -8.55 1.51 1.83
N ASN A 152 -9.07 2.70 2.16
CA ASN A 152 -10.18 2.82 3.07
C ASN A 152 -11.49 2.36 2.40
N GLY A 153 -12.00 1.20 2.82
CA GLY A 153 -13.26 0.63 2.33
C GLY A 153 -13.20 0.05 0.92
N THR A 154 -12.04 -0.43 0.46
CA THR A 154 -11.86 -1.01 -0.88
C THR A 154 -11.46 -2.48 -0.84
N HIS A 155 -11.90 -3.25 -1.84
CA HIS A 155 -11.51 -4.65 -2.03
C HIS A 155 -10.46 -4.81 -3.16
N GLN A 156 -9.41 -5.60 -2.92
CA GLN A 156 -8.29 -5.92 -3.81
C GLN A 156 -8.47 -7.18 -4.63
N GLY A 157 -9.28 -8.07 -4.08
CA GLY A 157 -9.46 -9.39 -4.63
C GLY A 157 -10.09 -9.35 -6.03
N PRO A 158 -10.46 -10.52 -6.54
CA PRO A 158 -10.55 -11.78 -5.81
C PRO A 158 -9.19 -12.42 -5.52
N PHE A 159 -9.11 -13.09 -4.37
CA PHE A 159 -8.02 -14.01 -4.02
C PHE A 159 -8.56 -15.44 -4.08
N THR A 160 -7.78 -16.36 -4.67
CA THR A 160 -8.10 -17.79 -4.66
C THR A 160 -7.12 -18.50 -3.75
N VAL A 161 -7.61 -19.03 -2.63
CA VAL A 161 -6.80 -19.67 -1.59
C VAL A 161 -7.23 -21.12 -1.39
N ASN A 162 -6.27 -22.00 -1.19
CA ASN A 162 -6.53 -23.40 -0.95
C ASN A 162 -7.07 -23.62 0.48
N ARG A 163 -8.26 -24.24 0.56
CA ARG A 163 -9.02 -24.44 1.80
C ARG A 163 -8.54 -25.62 2.66
N GLY A 164 -7.52 -26.37 2.22
CA GLY A 164 -7.01 -27.55 2.93
C GLY A 164 -7.90 -28.79 2.88
N VAL A 165 -9.02 -28.75 2.14
CA VAL A 165 -10.04 -29.82 2.14
C VAL A 165 -9.53 -31.11 1.49
N LYS A 166 -8.88 -30.99 0.32
CA LYS A 166 -8.31 -32.12 -0.43
C LYS A 166 -6.94 -32.53 0.10
N ASN A 167 -6.10 -31.54 0.40
CA ASN A 167 -4.77 -31.73 0.98
C ASN A 167 -4.56 -30.67 2.06
N ILE A 168 -4.47 -31.11 3.31
CA ILE A 168 -4.31 -30.21 4.45
C ILE A 168 -2.97 -29.46 4.41
N TYR A 169 -1.94 -30.03 3.78
CA TYR A 169 -0.63 -29.39 3.63
C TYR A 169 -0.60 -28.28 2.58
N SER A 170 -1.68 -28.11 1.82
CA SER A 170 -1.86 -26.97 0.91
C SER A 170 -2.70 -25.85 1.52
N LEU A 171 -3.18 -26.00 2.76
CA LEU A 171 -4.02 -25.02 3.44
C LEU A 171 -3.36 -23.63 3.46
N GLY A 172 -4.12 -22.60 3.11
CA GLY A 172 -3.66 -21.21 3.12
C GLY A 172 -2.85 -20.80 1.89
N ASN A 173 -2.41 -21.76 1.06
CA ASN A 173 -1.65 -21.43 -0.15
C ASN A 173 -2.53 -20.71 -1.18
N MET A 174 -2.13 -19.49 -1.55
CA MET A 174 -2.77 -18.68 -2.57
C MET A 174 -2.36 -19.14 -3.96
N THR A 175 -3.35 -19.28 -4.83
CA THR A 175 -3.17 -19.77 -6.20
C THR A 175 -3.41 -18.71 -7.25
N SER A 176 -4.12 -17.62 -6.90
CA SER A 176 -4.29 -16.48 -7.81
C SER A 176 -4.67 -15.21 -7.05
N PHE A 177 -4.21 -14.07 -7.57
CA PHE A 177 -4.61 -12.72 -7.19
C PHE A 177 -5.21 -12.01 -8.41
N LYS A 178 -6.41 -11.43 -8.28
CA LYS A 178 -7.16 -10.84 -9.40
C LYS A 178 -7.26 -11.78 -10.61
N ASN A 179 -7.50 -13.05 -10.34
CA ASN A 179 -7.55 -14.15 -11.33
C ASN A 179 -6.23 -14.42 -12.08
N MET A 180 -5.11 -13.83 -11.64
CA MET A 180 -3.78 -14.06 -12.20
C MET A 180 -2.98 -14.99 -11.30
N ARG A 181 -2.36 -16.02 -11.87
CA ARG A 181 -1.39 -16.89 -11.18
C ARG A 181 0.04 -16.35 -11.25
N VAL A 182 0.29 -15.52 -12.26
CA VAL A 182 1.55 -14.82 -12.51
C VAL A 182 1.17 -13.39 -12.85
N THR A 183 1.68 -12.42 -12.10
CA THR A 183 1.50 -10.99 -12.34
C THR A 183 2.50 -10.47 -13.37
N ASN A 184 2.57 -9.14 -13.55
CA ASN A 184 3.46 -8.50 -14.51
C ASN A 184 4.17 -7.27 -13.91
N PHE A 185 4.39 -7.27 -12.59
CA PHE A 185 5.03 -6.16 -11.89
C PHE A 185 6.55 -6.16 -12.06
N TRP A 186 7.16 -7.34 -12.22
CA TRP A 186 8.59 -7.56 -12.29
C TRP A 186 9.03 -8.14 -13.64
N ASN A 187 10.33 -8.07 -13.91
CA ASN A 187 10.89 -8.52 -15.20
C ASN A 187 10.96 -10.05 -15.36
N THR A 188 10.80 -10.81 -14.26
CA THR A 188 10.92 -12.27 -14.28
C THR A 188 9.64 -12.92 -13.78
N GLU A 189 9.29 -14.05 -14.39
CA GLU A 189 8.12 -14.84 -14.00
C GLU A 189 8.20 -15.32 -12.54
N ALA A 190 9.39 -15.69 -12.07
CA ALA A 190 9.62 -16.08 -10.68
C ALA A 190 9.22 -14.99 -9.69
N CYS A 191 9.56 -13.72 -9.94
CA CYS A 191 9.18 -12.60 -9.08
C CYS A 191 7.69 -12.23 -9.18
N ASN A 192 7.02 -12.65 -10.25
CA ASN A 192 5.60 -12.40 -10.50
C ASN A 192 4.70 -13.56 -10.06
N THR A 193 5.27 -14.69 -9.63
CA THR A 193 4.49 -15.87 -9.26
C THR A 193 3.65 -15.57 -8.02
N VAL A 194 2.35 -15.89 -8.10
CA VAL A 194 1.41 -15.79 -6.97
C VAL A 194 1.36 -17.16 -6.29
N SER A 195 1.95 -17.25 -5.11
CA SER A 195 2.07 -18.48 -4.31
C SER A 195 2.23 -18.13 -2.83
N GLY A 196 2.24 -19.12 -1.95
CA GLY A 196 2.48 -18.92 -0.52
C GLY A 196 1.22 -18.60 0.27
N GLY A 197 1.37 -18.47 1.59
CA GLY A 197 0.27 -18.18 2.51
C GLY A 197 -0.20 -16.73 2.47
N ASP A 198 -1.12 -16.40 3.37
CA ASP A 198 -1.53 -15.03 3.71
C ASP A 198 -0.95 -14.56 5.07
N SER A 199 0.06 -15.29 5.58
CA SER A 199 0.67 -15.16 6.91
C SER A 199 -0.26 -15.37 8.12
N ILE A 200 -1.55 -15.60 7.89
CA ILE A 200 -2.56 -15.78 8.94
C ILE A 200 -2.87 -17.27 9.12
N ILE A 201 -3.02 -17.99 8.01
CA ILE A 201 -3.26 -19.43 8.03
C ILE A 201 -2.03 -20.17 7.50
N ASN A 202 -1.64 -21.21 8.24
CA ASN A 202 -0.57 -22.10 7.85
C ASN A 202 -1.04 -23.56 7.82
N PRO A 203 -0.43 -24.41 6.98
CA PRO A 203 -0.66 -25.85 7.03
C PRO A 203 -0.14 -26.46 8.35
N PRO A 204 -0.63 -27.66 8.74
CA PRO A 204 -0.14 -28.36 9.92
C PRO A 204 1.36 -28.65 9.80
N GLN A 205 2.08 -28.47 10.90
CA GLN A 205 3.52 -28.67 10.96
C GLN A 205 3.84 -30.02 11.61
N THR A 206 4.59 -30.86 10.90
CA THR A 206 5.28 -32.02 11.49
C THR A 206 6.71 -31.68 11.90
N GLU A 207 7.31 -30.68 11.25
CA GLU A 207 8.65 -30.17 11.50
C GLU A 207 8.66 -28.65 11.42
N LYS A 208 9.74 -28.01 11.90
CA LYS A 208 9.90 -26.55 11.80
C LYS A 208 10.00 -26.13 10.33
N PHE A 209 9.25 -25.11 9.93
CA PHE A 209 9.43 -24.51 8.61
C PHE A 209 10.86 -23.98 8.47
N GLN A 210 11.54 -24.38 7.41
CA GLN A 210 12.83 -23.81 7.03
C GLN A 210 12.63 -22.41 6.43
N HIS A 211 11.55 -22.25 5.65
CA HIS A 211 11.16 -20.99 5.01
C HIS A 211 9.62 -20.92 4.98
N ILE A 212 9.07 -19.73 5.13
CA ILE A 212 7.64 -19.44 4.98
C ILE A 212 7.54 -18.44 3.85
N GLU A 213 6.74 -18.77 2.85
CA GLU A 213 6.47 -17.89 1.71
C GLU A 213 5.06 -17.35 1.83
N PHE A 214 4.89 -16.06 1.56
CA PHE A 214 3.57 -15.44 1.43
C PHE A 214 3.61 -14.38 0.34
N TYR A 215 2.53 -14.28 -0.42
CA TYR A 215 2.42 -13.23 -1.41
C TYR A 215 1.78 -12.01 -0.76
N GLU A 216 2.49 -10.89 -0.79
CA GLU A 216 2.04 -9.62 -0.24
C GLU A 216 1.61 -8.70 -1.42
N PRO A 217 0.30 -8.51 -1.64
CA PRO A 217 -0.20 -7.64 -2.69
C PRO A 217 0.39 -6.23 -2.63
N GLU A 218 0.65 -5.72 -1.43
CA GLU A 218 1.22 -4.38 -1.25
C GLU A 218 2.67 -4.24 -1.70
N LEU A 219 3.43 -5.32 -1.58
CA LEU A 219 4.80 -5.38 -2.07
C LEU A 219 4.85 -5.87 -3.52
N CYS A 220 3.68 -6.18 -4.10
CA CYS A 220 3.51 -6.65 -5.47
C CYS A 220 4.32 -7.93 -5.77
N ARG A 221 4.60 -8.77 -4.74
CA ARG A 221 5.54 -9.91 -4.87
C ARG A 221 5.33 -11.00 -3.83
N LEU A 222 5.93 -12.15 -4.13
CA LEU A 222 6.22 -13.19 -3.15
C LEU A 222 7.37 -12.75 -2.22
N VAL A 223 7.20 -13.00 -0.93
CA VAL A 223 8.15 -12.75 0.16
C VAL A 223 8.46 -14.06 0.86
#